data_AF-A0A183D057-F1
#
_entry.id   AF-A0A183D057-F1
#
_cell.length_a   1.000
_cell.length_b   1.000
_cell.length_c   1.000
_cell.angle_alpha   90.00
_cell.angle_beta   90.00
_cell.angle_gamma   90.00
#
_symmetry.space_group_name_H-M   'P 1'
#
loop_
_entity.id
_entity.type
_entity.pdbx_description
1 polymer ?
#
loop_
_entity_poly.entity_id
_entity_poly.type
_entity_poly.pdbx_seq_one_letter_code
_entity_poly.pdbx_strand_id
1 'polypeptide(L)' 'LGRYSDPLDPIADLFEMQKLSCLMKKNALLFLGIPVGIDMVTFNAHRIYGRVRLPMLLEGLIFQFPLLY' A
#
# COMPACT_ATOMS: atom_id res chain seq x y z
N LEU A 1 8.53 9.32 0.96
CA LEU A 1 9.27 8.15 1.50
C LEU A 1 10.81 8.24 1.42
N GLY A 2 11.40 9.12 0.61
CA GLY A 2 12.84 9.47 0.65
C GLY A 2 13.74 8.70 -0.32
N ARG A 3 13.27 7.62 -0.94
CA ARG A 3 14.08 6.79 -1.85
C ARG A 3 14.54 7.54 -3.10
N TYR A 4 13.73 8.45 -3.60
CA TYR A 4 13.96 9.17 -4.85
C TYR A 4 14.02 10.69 -4.62
N SER A 5 14.59 11.11 -3.48
CA SER A 5 14.62 12.51 -3.03
C SER A 5 13.24 13.13 -2.81
N ASP A 6 12.21 12.29 -2.69
CA ASP A 6 10.87 12.67 -2.33
C ASP A 6 10.78 13.03 -0.83
N PRO A 7 9.92 13.97 -0.42
CA PRO A 7 9.76 14.34 0.97
C PRO A 7 9.55 13.12 1.89
N LEU A 8 10.17 13.17 3.07
CA LEU A 8 9.97 12.16 4.10
C LEU A 8 8.63 12.41 4.79
N ASP A 9 7.70 11.51 4.53
CA ASP A 9 6.39 11.47 5.17
C ASP A 9 6.13 10.03 5.67
N PRO A 10 5.92 9.85 6.99
CA PRO A 10 5.64 8.55 7.59
C PRO A 10 4.37 7.86 7.09
N ILE A 11 3.43 8.57 6.48
CA ILE A 11 2.10 8.08 6.05
C ILE A 11 1.79 8.33 4.57
N ALA A 12 2.78 8.78 3.78
CA ALA A 12 2.59 9.04 2.35
C ALA A 12 2.04 7.83 1.58
N ASP A 13 2.47 6.60 1.91
CA ASP A 13 1.94 5.37 1.30
C ASP A 13 0.42 5.23 1.47
N LEU A 14 -0.11 5.58 2.64
CA LEU A 14 -1.54 5.52 2.92
C LEU A 14 -2.31 6.59 2.13
N PHE A 15 -1.77 7.81 2.08
CA PHE A 15 -2.37 8.90 1.30
C PHE A 15 -2.38 8.61 -0.19
N GLU A 16 -1.31 8.05 -0.74
CA GLU A 16 -1.27 7.69 -2.16
C GLU A 16 -2.28 6.58 -2.49
N MET A 17 -2.46 5.60 -1.61
CA MET A 17 -3.50 4.58 -1.78
C MET A 17 -4.92 5.16 -1.72
N GLN A 18 -5.18 6.09 -0.82
CA GLN A 18 -6.48 6.78 -0.76
C GLN A 18 -6.74 7.62 -2.03
N LYS A 19 -5.72 8.34 -2.53
CA LYS A 19 -5.83 9.07 -3.81
C LYS A 19 -6.13 8.13 -4.97
N LEU A 20 -5.44 6.98 -5.05
CA LEU A 20 -5.72 5.97 -6.06
C LEU A 20 -7.17 5.50 -5.98
N SER A 21 -7.66 5.20 -4.78
CA SER A 21 -9.06 4.79 -4.57
C SER A 21 -10.06 5.83 -5.09
N CYS A 22 -9.82 7.13 -4.84
CA CYS A 22 -10.67 8.21 -5.36
C CYS A 22 -10.63 8.36 -6.89
N LEU A 23 -9.51 8.04 -7.52
CA LEU A 23 -9.33 8.16 -8.98
C LEU A 23 -9.86 6.94 -9.74
N MET A 24 -10.11 5.83 -9.04
CA MET A 24 -10.60 4.60 -9.64
C MET A 24 -12.05 4.73 -10.11
N LYS A 25 -12.34 4.19 -11.30
CA LYS A 25 -13.71 4.00 -11.75
C LYS A 25 -14.41 2.98 -10.84
N LYS A 26 -15.73 3.07 -10.76
CA LYS A 26 -16.55 2.04 -10.09
C LYS A 26 -16.19 0.65 -10.65
N ASN A 27 -15.93 -0.30 -9.74
CA ASN A 27 -15.53 -1.69 -10.04
C ASN A 27 -14.18 -1.83 -10.78
N ALA A 28 -13.31 -0.83 -10.75
CA ALA A 28 -11.95 -0.99 -11.27
C ALA A 28 -11.16 -2.02 -10.44
N LEU A 29 -10.25 -2.72 -11.10
CA LEU A 29 -9.33 -3.66 -10.47
C LEU A 29 -7.99 -2.97 -10.18
N LEU A 30 -7.47 -3.15 -8.97
CA LEU A 30 -6.14 -2.73 -8.58
C LEU A 30 -5.26 -3.97 -8.35
N PHE A 31 -4.21 -4.10 -9.16
CA PHE A 31 -3.17 -5.10 -8.95
C PHE A 31 -2.03 -4.48 -8.15
N LEU A 32 -1.85 -4.93 -6.91
CA LEU A 32 -0.89 -4.33 -5.96
C LEU A 32 0.23 -5.33 -5.64
N GLY A 33 1.48 -4.96 -5.97
CA GLY A 33 2.67 -5.72 -5.62
C GLY A 33 3.45 -5.04 -4.49
N ILE A 34 3.43 -5.63 -3.29
CA ILE A 34 4.10 -5.06 -2.10
C ILE A 34 4.76 -6.17 -1.25
N PRO A 35 5.82 -5.84 -0.49
CA PRO A 35 6.39 -6.77 0.49
C PRO A 35 5.46 -6.93 1.70
N VAL A 36 5.12 -8.17 2.04
CA VAL A 36 4.27 -8.51 3.20
C VAL A 36 5.09 -9.31 4.21
N GLY A 37 4.94 -9.01 5.51
CA GLY A 37 5.73 -9.65 6.57
C GLY A 37 5.52 -8.99 7.93
N ILE A 38 6.59 -8.82 8.71
CA ILE A 38 6.55 -8.02 9.94
C ILE A 38 6.61 -6.54 9.56
N ASP A 39 5.76 -5.71 10.17
CA ASP A 39 5.73 -4.26 9.91
C ASP A 39 7.12 -3.66 10.10
N MET A 40 7.72 -3.16 9.00
CA MET A 40 9.09 -2.66 9.01
C MET A 40 9.29 -1.54 7.98
N VAL A 41 10.10 -0.54 8.34
CA VAL A 41 10.59 0.47 7.42
C VAL A 41 12.04 0.13 7.07
N THR A 42 12.31 -0.13 5.80
CA THR A 42 13.68 -0.19 5.29
C THR A 42 14.05 1.21 4.79
N PHE A 43 14.83 1.92 5.59
CA PHE A 43 15.15 3.33 5.35
C PHE A 43 15.71 3.53 3.93
N ASN A 44 15.18 4.54 3.22
CA ASN A 44 15.49 4.86 1.81
C ASN A 44 15.23 3.73 0.79
N ALA A 45 14.44 2.70 1.14
CA ALA A 45 14.10 1.61 0.23
C ALA A 45 12.58 1.37 0.15
N HIS A 46 12.05 0.46 0.95
CA HIS A 46 10.65 0.04 0.93
C HIS A 46 10.07 -0.14 2.34
N ARG A 47 8.77 -0.39 2.41
CA ARG A 47 8.09 -0.82 3.64
C ARG A 47 7.68 -2.28 3.49
N ILE A 48 7.80 -3.02 4.59
CA ILE A 48 7.17 -4.33 4.73
C ILE A 48 5.86 -4.10 5.48
N TYR A 49 4.76 -4.52 4.87
CA TYR A 49 3.43 -4.34 5.41
C TYR A 49 3.04 -5.58 6.22
N GLY A 50 2.82 -5.39 7.51
CA GLY A 50 2.44 -6.45 8.41
C GLY A 50 1.05 -6.26 8.97
N ARG A 51 0.81 -6.89 10.12
CA ARG A 51 -0.52 -6.98 10.74
C ARG A 51 -1.15 -5.62 11.03
N VAL A 52 -0.34 -4.59 11.29
CA VAL A 52 -0.84 -3.26 11.61
C VAL A 52 -1.00 -2.43 10.34
N ARG A 53 0.04 -2.35 9.50
CA ARG A 53 0.04 -1.38 8.40
C ARG A 53 -0.66 -1.87 7.14
N LEU A 54 -0.67 -3.17 6.88
CA LEU A 54 -1.38 -3.74 5.74
C LEU A 54 -2.89 -3.41 5.72
N PRO A 55 -3.66 -3.59 6.82
CA PRO A 55 -5.08 -3.22 6.80
C PRO A 55 -5.30 -1.71 6.63
N MET A 56 -4.39 -0.86 7.13
CA MET A 56 -4.46 0.59 6.89
C MET A 56 -4.23 0.94 5.41
N LEU A 57 -3.29 0.25 4.75
CA LEU A 57 -2.99 0.47 3.34
C LEU A 57 -4.15 0.07 2.42
N LEU A 58 -4.89 -0.97 2.79
CA LEU A 58 -6.00 -1.54 2.02
C LEU A 58 -7.36 -0.95 2.41
N GLU A 59 -7.39 0.09 3.25
CA GLU A 59 -8.63 0.70 3.71
C GLU A 59 -9.50 1.18 2.53
N GLY A 60 -10.77 0.78 2.53
CA GLY A 60 -11.72 1.12 1.46
C GLY A 60 -11.61 0.27 0.19
N LEU A 61 -10.72 -0.72 0.14
CA LEU A 61 -10.61 -1.66 -0.98
C LEU A 61 -11.19 -3.03 -0.61
N ILE A 62 -11.84 -3.67 -1.58
CA ILE A 62 -12.27 -5.07 -1.45
C ILE A 62 -11.10 -5.95 -1.88
N PHE A 63 -10.56 -6.71 -0.93
CA PHE A 63 -9.45 -7.63 -1.20
C PHE A 63 -9.99 -8.97 -1.71
N GLN A 64 -9.49 -9.41 -2.85
CA GLN A 64 -9.79 -10.73 -3.41
C GLN A 64 -8.48 -11.52 -3.47
N PHE A 65 -8.43 -12.65 -2.76
CA PHE A 65 -7.35 -13.61 -2.96
C PHE A 65 -7.46 -14.13 -4.39
N PRO A 66 -6.36 -14.15 -5.17
CA PRO A 66 -6.32 -15.04 -6.30
C PRO A 66 -6.45 -16.45 -5.72
N LEU A 67 -7.59 -17.09 -5.96
CA LEU A 67 -7.71 -18.53 -5.82
C LEU A 67 -6.75 -19.13 -6.86
N LEU A 68 -5.48 -19.25 -6.49
CA LEU A 68 -4.53 -20.11 -7.18
C LEU A 68 -4.95 -21.53 -6.79
N TYR A 69 -5.88 -22.08 -7.57
CA TYR A 69 -6.08 -23.52 -7.67
C TYR A 69 -4.89 -24.16 -8.38
#